data_AF-A0A537H945-F1
#
_entry.id   AF-A0A537H945-F1
#
_cell.length_a   1.000
_cell.length_b   1.000
_cell.length_c   1.000
_cell.angle_alpha   90.00
_cell.angle_beta   90.00
_cell.angle_gamma   90.00
#
_symmetry.space_group_name_H-M   'P 1'
#
loop_
_entity.id
_entity.type
_entity.pdbx_description
1 polymer ?
#
loop_
_entity_poly.entity_id
_entity_poly.type
_entity_poly.pdbx_seq_one_letter_code
_entity_poly.pdbx_strand_id
1 'polypeptide(L)'
;MPTNGGGIQTALITGDLAAEAVVNYFEHQTPLSSYEASWKEQIGLEMENSKLMRQASDRVMAHGFLFDLMLRIMGTKRIADVIMCQIPGGMGTFMKLLA
;
A
#
# COMPACT_ATOMS: atom_id res chain seq x y z
N MET A 1 5.30 -0.30 -3.56
CA MET A 1 4.10 -1.04 -3.14
C MET A 1 4.47 -2.36 -2.49
N PRO A 2 4.18 -2.54 -1.20
CA PRO A 2 4.54 -3.76 -0.45
C PRO A 2 4.03 -5.09 -1.05
N THR A 3 2.86 -5.12 -1.68
CA THR A 3 2.24 -6.37 -2.18
C THR A 3 2.87 -6.89 -3.47
N ASN A 4 3.22 -6.01 -4.40
CA ASN A 4 3.65 -6.38 -5.76
C ASN A 4 5.02 -5.80 -6.15
N GLY A 5 5.68 -5.04 -5.27
CA GLY A 5 6.98 -4.44 -5.55
C GLY A 5 6.94 -3.24 -6.52
N GLY A 6 5.76 -2.77 -6.93
CA GLY A 6 5.64 -1.61 -7.83
C GLY A 6 6.18 -0.34 -7.19
N GLY A 7 7.25 0.24 -7.74
CA GLY A 7 7.93 1.40 -7.15
C GLY A 7 8.09 2.61 -8.07
N ILE A 8 7.96 2.42 -9.40
CA ILE A 8 8.20 3.49 -10.38
C ILE A 8 7.20 4.64 -10.19
N GLN A 9 5.91 4.31 -10.17
CA GLN A 9 4.83 5.29 -10.02
C GLN A 9 4.89 5.96 -8.64
N THR A 10 5.14 5.18 -7.58
CA THR A 10 5.32 5.73 -6.23
C THR A 10 6.46 6.73 -6.19
N ALA A 11 7.62 6.39 -6.75
CA ALA A 11 8.79 7.28 -6.77
C ALA A 11 8.50 8.58 -7.54
N LEU A 12 7.83 8.49 -8.69
CA LEU A 12 7.42 9.65 -9.48
C LEU A 12 6.49 10.58 -8.69
N ILE A 13 5.40 10.04 -8.13
CA ILE A 13 4.40 10.83 -7.38
C ILE A 13 5.05 11.49 -6.16
N THR A 14 5.83 10.73 -5.37
CA THR A 14 6.49 11.29 -4.19
C THR A 14 7.59 12.29 -4.54
N GLY A 15 8.29 12.10 -5.66
CA GLY A 15 9.30 13.05 -6.13
C GLY A 15 8.69 14.39 -6.54
N ASP A 16 7.55 14.34 -7.23
CA ASP A 16 6.78 15.53 -7.63
C ASP A 16 6.26 16.30 -6.40
N LEU A 17 5.61 15.60 -5.47
CA LEU A 17 5.15 16.16 -4.20
C LEU A 17 6.27 16.77 -3.35
N ALA A 18 7.46 16.16 -3.38
CA ALA A 18 8.63 16.71 -2.69
C ALA A 18 9.09 18.03 -3.33
N ALA A 19 9.07 18.12 -4.67
CA ALA A 19 9.39 19.36 -5.38
C ALA A 19 8.38 20.46 -5.04
N GLU A 20 7.08 20.15 -5.02
CA GLU A 20 6.03 21.10 -4.62
C GLU A 20 6.24 21.61 -3.18
N ALA A 21 6.54 20.73 -2.23
CA ALA A 21 6.80 21.11 -0.84
C ALA A 21 8.01 22.05 -0.72
N VAL A 22 9.06 21.82 -1.50
CA VAL A 22 10.25 22.70 -1.54
C VAL A 22 9.92 24.07 -2.13
N VAL A 23 9.21 24.12 -3.26
CA VAL A 23 8.79 25.39 -3.87
C VAL A 23 7.91 26.19 -2.89
N ASN A 24 6.91 25.55 -2.28
CA ASN A 24 6.02 26.18 -1.30
C ASN A 24 6.74 26.66 -0.04
N TYR A 25 7.83 26.00 0.35
CA TYR A 25 8.68 26.48 1.43
C TYR A 25 9.38 27.79 1.06
N PHE A 26 9.97 27.88 -0.13
CA PHE A 26 10.64 29.10 -0.57
C PHE A 26 9.67 30.26 -0.81
N GLU A 27 8.51 30.01 -1.43
CA GLU A 27 7.55 31.06 -1.80
C GLU A 27 6.65 31.50 -0.62
N HIS A 28 6.29 30.58 0.27
CA HIS A 28 5.25 30.81 1.27
C HIS A 28 5.68 30.45 2.70
N GLN A 29 6.92 30.01 2.90
CA GLN A 29 7.40 29.49 4.20
C GLN A 29 6.51 28.36 4.74
N THR A 30 5.85 27.61 3.84
CA THR A 30 5.05 26.45 4.22
C THR A 30 5.97 25.38 4.81
N PRO A 31 5.64 24.77 5.98
CA PRO A 31 6.49 23.76 6.58
C PRO A 31 6.76 22.58 5.62
N LEU A 32 8.01 22.10 5.54
CA LEU A 32 8.36 20.94 4.71
C LEU A 32 7.62 19.65 5.12
N SER A 33 7.05 19.62 6.34
CA SER A 33 6.13 18.55 6.76
C SER A 33 4.84 18.49 5.93
N SER A 34 4.53 19.51 5.11
CA SER A 34 3.44 19.46 4.14
C SER A 34 3.59 18.31 3.16
N TYR A 35 4.82 17.97 2.78
CA TYR A 35 5.13 16.78 1.97
C TYR A 35 4.51 15.51 2.58
N GLU A 36 4.71 15.31 3.89
CA GLU A 36 4.22 14.13 4.62
C GLU A 36 2.69 14.05 4.58
N ALA A 37 2.02 15.19 4.66
CA ALA A 37 0.56 15.26 4.56
C ALA A 37 0.09 14.94 3.13
N SER A 38 0.70 15.55 2.12
CA SER A 38 0.32 15.40 0.72
C SER A 38 0.50 13.97 0.20
N TRP A 39 1.61 13.31 0.48
CA TRP A 39 1.80 11.94 -0.02
C TRP A 39 0.86 10.95 0.68
N LYS A 40 0.56 11.16 1.97
CA LYS A 40 -0.41 10.34 2.71
C LYS A 40 -1.82 10.52 2.19
N GLU A 41 -2.18 11.73 1.80
CA GLU A 41 -3.48 12.01 1.18
C GLU A 41 -3.61 11.30 -0.17
N GLN A 42 -2.57 11.33 -1.01
CA GLN A 42 -2.65 10.78 -2.36
C GLN A 42 -2.53 9.25 -2.43
N ILE A 43 -1.64 8.64 -1.65
CA ILE A 43 -1.29 7.21 -1.78
C ILE A 43 -1.16 6.50 -0.43
N GLY A 44 -1.46 7.17 0.69
CA GLY A 44 -1.25 6.62 2.03
C GLY A 44 -2.14 5.42 2.35
N LEU A 45 -3.40 5.46 1.90
CA LEU A 45 -4.35 4.38 2.13
C LEU A 45 -3.91 3.09 1.42
N GLU A 46 -3.49 3.21 0.16
CA GLU A 46 -3.02 2.11 -0.68
C GLU A 46 -1.72 1.52 -0.13
N MET A 47 -0.82 2.36 0.38
CA MET A 47 0.41 1.92 1.04
C MET A 47 0.12 1.13 2.32
N GLU A 48 -0.79 1.63 3.17
CA GLU A 48 -1.16 0.95 4.41
C GLU A 48 -1.88 -0.37 4.14
N ASN A 49 -2.84 -0.38 3.20
CA ASN A 49 -3.52 -1.60 2.77
C ASN A 49 -2.52 -2.62 2.23
N SER A 50 -1.59 -2.18 1.39
CA SER A 50 -0.54 -3.04 0.85
C SER A 50 0.36 -3.60 1.94
N LYS A 51 0.75 -2.78 2.92
CA LYS A 51 1.57 -3.22 4.07
C LYS A 51 0.85 -4.32 4.85
N LEU A 52 -0.41 -4.09 5.23
CA LEU A 52 -1.21 -5.06 5.98
C LEU A 52 -1.37 -6.38 5.22
N MET A 53 -1.72 -6.31 3.94
CA MET A 53 -1.83 -7.49 3.09
C MET A 53 -0.51 -8.25 2.96
N ARG A 54 0.60 -7.53 2.83
CA ARG A 54 1.92 -8.15 2.74
C ARG A 54 2.29 -8.88 4.02
N GLN A 55 2.11 -8.23 5.17
CA GLN A 55 2.37 -8.84 6.48
C GLN A 55 1.50 -10.07 6.75
N ALA A 56 0.22 -10.02 6.37
CA ALA A 56 -0.66 -11.18 6.46
C ALA A 56 -0.21 -12.32 5.52
N SER A 57 0.18 -11.99 4.29
CA SER A 57 0.68 -12.97 3.31
C SER A 57 1.97 -13.63 3.79
N ASP A 58 2.92 -12.89 4.37
CA ASP A 58 4.21 -13.44 4.81
C ASP A 58 4.01 -14.55 5.89
N ARG A 59 3.00 -14.41 6.76
CA ARG A 59 2.64 -15.44 7.75
C ARG A 59 2.01 -16.70 7.13
N VAL A 60 1.20 -16.54 6.08
CA VAL A 60 0.54 -17.65 5.39
C VAL A 60 1.51 -18.37 4.44
N MET A 61 2.38 -17.63 3.76
CA MET A 61 3.36 -18.16 2.81
C MET A 61 4.43 -19.06 3.47
N ALA A 62 4.66 -18.91 4.77
CA ALA A 62 5.53 -19.80 5.53
C ALA A 62 5.04 -21.27 5.55
N HIS A 63 3.77 -21.53 5.24
CA HIS A 63 3.15 -22.85 5.28
C HIS A 63 2.50 -23.21 3.94
N GLY A 64 3.08 -24.17 3.21
CA GLY A 64 2.63 -24.54 1.86
C GLY A 64 1.14 -24.93 1.75
N PHE A 65 0.59 -25.63 2.75
CA PHE A 65 -0.84 -25.99 2.76
C PHE A 65 -1.76 -24.78 2.93
N LEU A 66 -1.43 -23.87 3.86
CA LEU A 66 -2.23 -22.66 4.09
C LEU A 66 -2.15 -21.73 2.88
N PHE A 67 -0.98 -21.65 2.25
CA PHE A 67 -0.79 -20.89 1.03
C PHE A 67 -1.65 -21.42 -0.13
N ASP A 68 -1.65 -22.73 -0.39
CA ASP A 68 -2.51 -23.33 -1.44
C ASP A 68 -4.00 -23.08 -1.18
N LEU A 69 -4.44 -23.26 0.07
CA LEU A 69 -5.81 -22.98 0.47
C LEU A 69 -6.18 -21.49 0.27
N MET A 70 -5.26 -20.58 0.65
CA MET A 70 -5.44 -19.15 0.46
C MET A 70 -5.59 -18.79 -1.02
N LEU A 71 -4.74 -19.33 -1.89
CA LEU A 71 -4.81 -19.10 -3.33
C LEU A 71 -6.14 -19.57 -3.92
N ARG A 72 -6.65 -20.74 -3.49
CA ARG A 72 -7.97 -21.26 -3.89
C ARG A 72 -9.11 -20.37 -3.43
N ILE A 73 -9.04 -19.85 -2.21
CA ILE A 73 -10.07 -18.96 -1.64
C ILE A 73 -10.04 -17.56 -2.30
N MET A 74 -8.86 -17.06 -2.64
CA MET A 74 -8.72 -15.76 -3.30
C MET A 74 -9.27 -15.80 -4.73
N GLY A 75 -8.87 -16.80 -5.53
CA GLY A 75 -9.21 -16.85 -6.95
C GLY A 75 -8.78 -15.58 -7.71
N THR A 76 -9.21 -15.44 -8.96
CA THR A 76 -8.73 -14.34 -9.83
C THR A 76 -9.25 -12.96 -9.45
N LYS A 77 -10.50 -12.86 -8.98
CA LYS A 77 -11.13 -11.58 -8.64
C LYS A 77 -10.44 -10.89 -7.45
N ARG A 78 -10.17 -11.63 -6.37
CA ARG A 78 -9.53 -11.06 -5.17
C ARG A 78 -8.04 -10.82 -5.36
N ILE A 79 -7.37 -11.61 -6.22
CA ILE A 79 -5.98 -11.33 -6.61
C ILE A 79 -5.87 -9.97 -7.32
N ALA A 80 -6.84 -9.62 -8.17
CA ALA A 80 -6.87 -8.32 -8.81
C ALA A 80 -6.96 -7.19 -7.77
N ASP A 81 -7.79 -7.32 -6.74
CA ASP A 81 -7.89 -6.35 -5.65
C ASP A 81 -6.53 -6.16 -4.94
N VAL A 82 -5.82 -7.25 -4.64
CA VAL A 82 -4.49 -7.21 -4.00
C VAL A 82 -3.45 -6.50 -4.88
N ILE A 83 -3.46 -6.75 -6.19
CA ILE A 83 -2.58 -6.07 -7.15
C ILE A 83 -2.90 -4.57 -7.21
N MET A 84 -4.19 -4.22 -7.13
CA MET A 84 -4.69 -2.85 -7.10
C MET A 84 -4.58 -2.21 -5.71
N CYS A 85 -3.92 -2.86 -4.75
CA CYS A 85 -3.68 -2.34 -3.39
C CYS A 85 -4.97 -2.09 -2.60
N GLN A 86 -6.03 -2.82 -2.95
CA GLN A 86 -7.33 -2.81 -2.28
C GLN A 86 -7.50 -4.05 -1.42
N ILE A 87 -8.06 -3.87 -0.22
CA ILE A 87 -8.41 -5.00 0.64
C ILE A 87 -9.59 -5.75 0.00
N PRO A 88 -9.46 -7.06 -0.29
CA PRO A 88 -10.55 -7.86 -0.86
C PRO A 88 -11.80 -7.81 0.02
N GLY A 89 -12.96 -7.69 -0.60
CA GLY A 89 -14.25 -7.56 0.08
C GLY A 89 -14.48 -8.65 1.14
N GLY A 90 -14.75 -8.23 2.38
CA GLY A 90 -15.01 -9.10 3.53
C GLY A 90 -13.77 -9.62 4.28
N MET A 91 -12.55 -9.28 3.84
CA MET A 91 -11.29 -9.76 4.47
C MET A 91 -10.60 -8.74 5.39
N GLY A 92 -11.13 -7.52 5.55
CA GLY A 92 -10.46 -6.45 6.29
C GLY A 92 -10.16 -6.76 7.76
N THR A 93 -11.10 -7.36 8.49
CA THR A 93 -10.87 -7.75 9.90
C THR A 93 -9.86 -8.89 10.02
N PHE A 94 -9.91 -9.85 9.10
CA PHE A 94 -9.00 -10.99 9.06
C PHE A 94 -7.56 -10.55 8.75
N MET A 95 -7.39 -9.66 7.78
CA MET A 95 -6.08 -9.12 7.42
C MET A 95 -5.46 -8.29 8.55
N LYS A 96 -6.25 -7.52 9.30
CA LYS A 96 -5.74 -6.79 10.48
C LYS A 96 -5.30 -7.70 11.63
N LEU A 97 -5.96 -8.85 11.82
CA LEU A 97 -5.57 -9.84 12.84
C LEU A 97 -4.31 -10.61 12.48
N LEU A 98 -4.08 -10.79 11.17
CA LEU A 98 -2.92 -11.49 10.63
C LEU A 98 -1.76 -10.57 10.23
N ALA A 99 -1.92 -9.25 10.24
CA ALA A 99 -0.85 -8.30 9.92
C ALA A 99 -0.01 -7.99 11.16
#